data_AF-M9U4A5-F1
#
_entry.id   AF-M9U4A5-F1
#
_cell.length_a   1.000
_cell.length_b   1.000
_cell.length_c   1.000
_cell.angle_alpha   90.00
_cell.angle_beta   90.00
_cell.angle_gamma   90.00
#
_symmetry.space_group_name_H-M   'P 1'
#
loop_
_entity.id
_entity.type
_entity.pdbx_description
1 polymer ?
#
loop_
_entity_poly.entity_id
_entity_poly.type
_entity_poly.pdbx_seq_one_letter_code
_entity_poly.pdbx_strand_id
1 'polypeptide(L)'
;MREAASLVKADKYIVITPHNIRIDDHMAVILTQYAEGKRGKIKRKYLCDRGLAYEIYERAKGSGLPVVGVNFGALEGKESKIALDWGSSIPLYFLKRRRIVLLTPARGVKREILRKFGVVIGEVLRDHRKRVGVIVSADHAHTHDPKGPYGYSEYAAVYDSTIVDIFESERF
;
A
#
# COMPACT_ATOMS: atom_id res chain seq x y z
N MET A 1 -7.09 3.58 -18.19
CA MET A 1 -7.17 3.21 -16.75
C MET A 1 -8.59 2.94 -16.23
N ARG A 2 -9.57 3.84 -16.38
CA ARG A 2 -10.93 3.62 -15.80
C ARG A 2 -11.64 2.36 -16.33
N GLU A 3 -11.40 2.02 -17.60
CA GLU A 3 -11.97 0.83 -18.24
C GLU A 3 -11.40 -0.47 -17.63
N ALA A 4 -10.07 -0.58 -17.53
CA ALA A 4 -9.41 -1.71 -16.85
C ALA A 4 -9.78 -1.81 -15.35
N ALA A 5 -9.90 -0.66 -14.66
CA ALA A 5 -10.30 -0.62 -13.26
C ALA A 5 -11.75 -1.12 -13.02
N SER A 6 -12.62 -0.99 -14.01
CA SER A 6 -14.01 -1.47 -13.94
C SER A 6 -14.13 -3.00 -14.00
N LEU A 7 -13.12 -3.67 -14.56
CA LEU A 7 -13.03 -5.13 -14.69
C LEU A 7 -12.54 -5.81 -13.40
N VAL A 8 -11.99 -5.05 -12.45
CA VAL A 8 -11.46 -5.59 -11.19
C VAL A 8 -12.61 -6.12 -10.32
N LYS A 9 -12.73 -7.45 -10.23
CA LYS A 9 -13.73 -8.17 -9.41
C LYS A 9 -13.24 -8.41 -7.97
N ALA A 10 -12.74 -7.37 -7.29
CA ALA A 10 -12.30 -7.47 -5.90
C ALA A 10 -13.40 -7.06 -4.91
N ASP A 11 -13.50 -7.77 -3.79
CA ASP A 11 -14.41 -7.46 -2.68
C ASP A 11 -13.84 -6.41 -1.73
N LYS A 12 -12.51 -6.35 -1.65
CA LYS A 12 -11.71 -5.42 -0.85
C LYS A 12 -10.31 -5.27 -1.44
N TYR A 13 -9.58 -4.27 -0.96
CA TYR A 13 -8.22 -4.02 -1.41
C TYR A 13 -7.23 -4.04 -0.26
N ILE A 14 -6.03 -4.55 -0.51
CA ILE A 14 -4.84 -4.18 0.24
C ILE A 14 -4.15 -3.07 -0.56
N VAL A 15 -3.76 -1.99 0.10
CA VAL A 15 -2.98 -0.90 -0.49
C VAL A 15 -1.66 -0.82 0.25
N ILE A 16 -0.57 -1.08 -0.48
CA ILE A 16 0.79 -0.87 0.00
C ILE A 16 1.21 0.50 -0.50
N THR A 17 1.45 1.44 0.41
CA THR A 17 1.79 2.84 0.09
C THR A 17 3.09 3.27 0.76
N PRO A 18 4.00 3.95 0.05
CA PRO A 18 5.21 4.53 0.62
C PRO A 18 5.00 5.90 1.27
N HIS A 19 3.79 6.47 1.21
CA HIS A 19 3.50 7.85 1.60
C HIS A 19 2.59 8.01 2.82
N ASN A 20 2.16 6.91 3.46
CA ASN A 20 1.47 6.96 4.75
C ASN A 20 2.49 6.98 5.91
N ILE A 21 2.15 6.47 7.10
CA ILE A 21 3.09 6.39 8.23
C ILE A 21 4.35 5.63 7.81
N ARG A 22 5.51 6.27 7.97
CA ARG A 22 6.82 5.72 7.63
C ARG A 22 7.60 5.47 8.91
N ILE A 23 7.90 4.20 9.15
CA ILE A 23 8.76 3.74 10.23
C ILE A 23 9.96 3.10 9.54
N ASP A 24 11.17 3.44 10.00
CA ASP A 24 12.38 3.12 9.25
C ASP A 24 12.69 1.62 9.28
N ASP A 25 12.51 0.99 10.43
CA ASP A 25 12.95 -0.37 10.75
C ASP A 25 11.80 -1.37 10.91
N HIS A 26 10.53 -0.94 10.80
CA HIS A 26 9.36 -1.80 10.91
C HIS A 26 8.32 -1.50 9.83
N MET A 27 7.79 -2.54 9.17
CA MET A 27 6.60 -2.38 8.34
C MET A 27 5.40 -2.03 9.22
N ALA A 28 4.46 -1.23 8.72
CA ALA A 28 3.23 -0.92 9.46
C ALA A 28 2.00 -1.58 8.84
N VAL A 29 1.13 -2.07 9.71
CA VAL A 29 -0.23 -2.50 9.38
C VAL A 29 -1.22 -1.56 10.06
N ILE A 30 -2.03 -0.86 9.28
CA ILE A 30 -2.99 0.10 9.84
C ILE A 30 -4.24 -0.63 10.35
N LEU A 31 -4.54 -0.45 11.64
CA LEU A 31 -5.61 -1.12 12.38
C LEU A 31 -6.81 -0.22 12.70
N THR A 32 -6.75 1.07 12.32
CA THR A 32 -7.84 2.03 12.48
C THR A 32 -9.10 1.59 11.74
N GLN A 33 -10.27 2.02 12.21
CA GLN A 33 -11.55 1.72 11.54
C GLN A 33 -11.76 2.49 10.24
N TYR A 34 -11.22 3.69 10.12
CA TYR A 34 -11.36 4.52 8.92
C TYR A 34 -10.02 5.08 8.43
N ALA A 35 -9.94 5.33 7.13
CA ALA A 35 -8.89 6.17 6.53
C ALA A 35 -9.55 7.32 5.77
N GLU A 36 -9.19 8.57 6.09
CA GLU A 36 -9.85 9.76 5.55
C GLU A 36 -8.84 10.79 5.05
N GLY A 37 -9.08 11.34 3.87
CA GLY A 37 -8.20 12.31 3.24
C GLY A 37 -8.95 13.25 2.33
N LYS A 38 -8.35 14.42 2.10
CA LYS A 38 -8.86 15.47 1.21
C LYS A 38 -7.75 15.91 0.27
N ARG A 39 -8.04 15.93 -1.04
CA ARG A 39 -7.16 16.50 -2.06
C ARG A 39 -7.95 17.50 -2.89
N GLY A 40 -7.62 18.78 -2.75
CA GLY A 40 -8.43 19.88 -3.30
C GLY A 40 -9.86 19.80 -2.77
N LYS A 41 -10.85 19.77 -3.68
CA LYS A 41 -12.27 19.63 -3.34
C LYS A 41 -12.71 18.18 -3.10
N ILE A 42 -11.87 17.19 -3.42
CA ILE A 42 -12.23 15.77 -3.33
C ILE A 42 -11.93 15.26 -1.93
N LYS A 43 -12.97 14.86 -1.20
CA LYS A 43 -12.87 14.21 0.10
C LYS A 43 -13.21 12.73 -0.03
N ARG A 44 -12.37 11.85 0.52
CA ARG A 44 -12.62 10.40 0.54
C ARG A 44 -12.44 9.84 1.95
N LYS A 45 -13.27 8.85 2.27
CA LYS A 45 -13.27 8.12 3.54
C LYS A 45 -13.46 6.63 3.30
N TYR A 46 -12.49 5.80 3.61
CA TYR A 46 -12.63 4.36 3.45
C TYR A 46 -12.88 3.71 4.80
N LEU A 47 -13.73 2.68 4.81
CA LEU A 47 -13.83 1.77 5.94
C LEU A 47 -12.68 0.77 5.81
N CYS A 48 -11.90 0.59 6.86
CA CYS A 48 -10.81 -0.37 6.86
C CYS A 48 -11.34 -1.77 7.17
N ASP A 49 -10.81 -2.80 6.50
CA ASP A 49 -11.05 -4.20 6.85
C ASP A 49 -10.12 -4.60 8.00
N ARG A 50 -10.53 -4.26 9.22
CA ARG A 50 -9.73 -4.51 10.42
C ARG A 50 -9.46 -6.00 10.64
N GLY A 51 -10.40 -6.88 10.31
CA GLY A 51 -10.23 -8.33 10.46
C GLY A 51 -9.05 -8.83 9.63
N LEU A 52 -9.03 -8.47 8.34
CA LEU A 52 -7.91 -8.81 7.47
C LEU A 52 -6.60 -8.13 7.89
N ALA A 53 -6.66 -6.87 8.35
CA ALA A 53 -5.48 -6.16 8.84
C ALA A 53 -4.87 -6.85 10.07
N TYR A 54 -5.68 -7.22 11.07
CA TYR A 54 -5.21 -7.96 12.25
C TYR A 54 -4.64 -9.32 11.86
N GLU A 55 -5.26 -10.06 10.95
CA GLU A 55 -4.73 -11.35 10.51
C GLU A 55 -3.33 -11.22 9.90
N ILE A 56 -3.11 -10.22 9.02
CA ILE A 56 -1.78 -9.93 8.46
C ILE A 56 -0.79 -9.55 9.55
N TYR A 57 -1.18 -8.66 10.46
CA TYR A 57 -0.33 -8.22 11.56
C TYR A 57 0.09 -9.38 12.48
N GLU A 58 -0.86 -10.19 12.94
CA GLU A 58 -0.60 -11.31 13.86
C GLU A 58 0.24 -12.40 13.20
N ARG A 59 -0.03 -12.78 11.93
CA ARG A 59 0.82 -13.76 11.23
C ARG A 59 2.24 -13.25 11.00
N ALA A 60 2.39 -11.99 10.60
CA ALA A 60 3.70 -11.39 10.38
C ALA A 60 4.49 -11.29 11.70
N LYS A 61 3.84 -10.84 12.77
CA LYS A 61 4.43 -10.75 14.10
C LYS A 61 4.79 -12.12 14.67
N GLY A 62 3.91 -13.10 14.56
CA GLY A 62 4.16 -14.49 14.96
C GLY A 62 5.30 -15.15 14.19
N SER A 63 5.58 -14.69 12.97
CA SER A 63 6.73 -15.12 12.15
C SER A 63 8.03 -14.37 12.47
N GLY A 64 8.04 -13.53 13.52
CA GLY A 64 9.21 -12.76 13.95
C GLY A 64 9.59 -11.61 13.00
N LEU A 65 8.68 -11.16 12.14
CA LEU A 65 8.96 -10.03 11.25
C LEU A 65 8.86 -8.70 12.01
N PRO A 66 9.68 -7.69 11.67
CA PRO A 66 9.61 -6.36 12.28
C PRO A 66 8.38 -5.62 11.75
N VAL A 67 7.24 -5.84 12.39
CA VAL A 67 5.95 -5.26 12.02
C VAL A 67 5.30 -4.59 13.21
N VAL A 68 4.65 -3.46 12.98
CA VAL A 68 3.84 -2.77 14.00
C VAL A 68 2.39 -2.61 13.56
N GLY A 69 1.48 -2.83 14.49
CA GLY A 69 0.07 -2.50 14.34
C GLY A 69 -0.16 -1.04 14.72
N VAL A 70 -0.72 -0.25 13.81
CA VAL A 70 -0.89 1.19 14.02
C VAL A 70 -2.36 1.56 14.15
N ASN A 71 -2.71 2.19 15.27
CA ASN A 71 -4.02 2.78 15.48
C ASN A 71 -3.88 4.30 15.70
N PHE A 72 -4.98 5.04 15.65
CA PHE A 72 -4.97 6.49 15.81
C PHE A 72 -6.31 7.03 16.32
N GLY A 73 -6.25 7.99 17.25
CA GLY A 73 -7.43 8.65 17.83
C GLY A 73 -8.17 7.80 18.87
N ALA A 74 -8.67 6.63 18.47
CA ALA A 74 -9.34 5.67 19.34
C ALA A 74 -9.11 4.23 18.86
N LEU A 75 -9.32 3.25 19.75
CA LEU A 75 -9.20 1.84 19.38
C LEU A 75 -10.26 1.41 18.34
N GLU A 76 -11.44 2.00 18.40
CA GLU A 76 -12.56 1.74 17.49
C GLU A 76 -13.53 2.94 17.41
N GLY A 77 -14.56 2.82 16.57
CA GLY A 77 -15.56 3.86 16.41
C GLY A 77 -15.15 4.98 15.46
N LYS A 78 -15.90 6.09 15.47
CA LYS A 78 -15.75 7.19 14.50
C LYS A 78 -14.40 7.90 14.61
N GLU A 79 -13.80 7.91 15.79
CA GLU A 79 -12.51 8.55 16.06
C GLU A 79 -11.31 7.63 15.79
N SER A 80 -11.53 6.34 15.56
CA SER A 80 -10.51 5.42 15.06
C SER A 80 -10.27 5.65 13.57
N LYS A 81 -9.52 6.71 13.24
CA LYS A 81 -9.32 7.17 11.87
C LYS A 81 -7.90 7.66 11.62
N ILE A 82 -7.28 7.21 10.53
CA ILE A 82 -5.98 7.72 10.07
C ILE A 82 -6.14 8.65 8.87
N ALA A 83 -5.14 9.48 8.61
CA ALA A 83 -5.03 10.23 7.36
C ALA A 83 -4.83 9.28 6.16
N LEU A 84 -5.63 9.46 5.11
CA LEU A 84 -5.44 8.82 3.81
C LEU A 84 -4.49 9.67 2.97
N ASP A 85 -3.31 9.14 2.70
CA ASP A 85 -2.25 9.79 1.92
C ASP A 85 -2.56 9.83 0.41
N TRP A 86 -1.75 10.58 -0.34
CA TRP A 86 -1.91 10.66 -1.80
C TRP A 86 -1.53 9.36 -2.51
N GLY A 87 -0.52 8.63 -2.04
CA GLY A 87 -0.11 7.33 -2.59
C GLY A 87 -1.24 6.31 -2.51
N SER A 88 -2.04 6.33 -1.45
CA SER A 88 -3.24 5.51 -1.36
C SER A 88 -4.42 6.07 -2.17
N SER A 89 -4.69 7.37 -2.06
CA SER A 89 -5.94 7.96 -2.59
C SER A 89 -5.98 8.06 -4.12
N ILE A 90 -4.84 8.25 -4.79
CA ILE A 90 -4.76 8.31 -6.25
C ILE A 90 -5.17 6.97 -6.90
N PRO A 91 -4.55 5.82 -6.61
CA PRO A 91 -4.95 4.55 -7.22
C PRO A 91 -6.39 4.17 -6.83
N LEU A 92 -6.78 4.40 -5.57
CA LEU A 92 -8.16 4.17 -5.11
C LEU A 92 -9.21 5.06 -5.79
N TYR A 93 -8.82 6.18 -6.39
CA TYR A 93 -9.72 7.04 -7.14
C TYR A 93 -10.27 6.36 -8.41
N PHE A 94 -9.46 5.50 -9.04
CA PHE A 94 -9.82 4.82 -10.28
C PHE A 94 -10.67 3.58 -10.04
N LEU A 95 -10.72 3.05 -8.82
CA LEU A 95 -11.38 1.80 -8.47
C LEU A 95 -12.74 2.00 -7.81
N LYS A 96 -13.63 1.01 -7.95
CA LYS A 96 -14.89 0.98 -7.19
C LYS A 96 -14.58 1.00 -5.69
N ARG A 97 -15.29 1.82 -4.93
CA ARG A 97 -15.07 1.98 -3.48
C ARG A 97 -15.37 0.66 -2.76
N ARG A 98 -14.38 0.12 -2.04
CA ARG A 98 -14.48 -1.08 -1.21
C ARG A 98 -13.84 -0.82 0.15
N ARG A 99 -13.90 -1.81 1.05
CA ARG A 99 -13.07 -1.80 2.25
C ARG A 99 -11.60 -1.94 1.87
N ILE A 100 -10.71 -1.34 2.66
CA ILE A 100 -9.27 -1.35 2.40
C ILE A 100 -8.49 -1.85 3.61
N VAL A 101 -7.30 -2.38 3.36
CA VAL A 101 -6.22 -2.50 4.35
C VAL A 101 -5.09 -1.61 3.86
N LEU A 102 -4.53 -0.79 4.75
CA LEU A 102 -3.36 0.04 4.43
C LEU A 102 -2.12 -0.60 5.07
N LEU A 103 -1.08 -0.77 4.26
CA LEU A 103 0.22 -1.29 4.67
C LEU A 103 1.29 -0.28 4.24
N THR A 104 2.35 -0.14 5.04
CA THR A 104 3.52 0.67 4.66
C THR A 104 4.81 -0.14 4.74
N PRO A 105 5.68 -0.05 3.71
CA PRO A 105 7.00 -0.66 3.76
C PRO A 105 7.96 0.21 4.59
N ALA A 106 9.09 -0.39 4.96
CA ALA A 106 10.13 0.24 5.76
C ALA A 106 11.46 0.21 4.98
N ARG A 107 12.16 1.35 4.91
CA ARG A 107 13.37 1.49 4.06
C ARG A 107 14.63 0.95 4.71
N GLY A 108 14.72 1.00 6.04
CA GLY A 108 15.79 0.38 6.82
C GLY A 108 15.66 -1.15 6.94
N VAL A 109 14.52 -1.73 6.55
CA VAL A 109 14.33 -3.19 6.54
C VAL A 109 14.95 -3.81 5.30
N LYS A 110 15.74 -4.88 5.50
CA LYS A 110 16.39 -5.62 4.42
C LYS A 110 15.38 -6.20 3.43
N ARG A 111 15.77 -6.25 2.14
CA ARG A 111 14.90 -6.72 1.04
C ARG A 111 14.35 -8.13 1.28
N GLU A 112 15.15 -9.02 1.84
CA GLU A 112 14.75 -10.42 2.12
C GLU A 112 13.62 -10.47 3.16
N ILE A 113 13.63 -9.55 4.13
CA ILE A 113 12.60 -9.42 5.17
C ILE A 113 11.33 -8.81 4.57
N LEU A 114 11.46 -7.78 3.73
CA LEU A 114 10.31 -7.23 2.97
C LEU A 114 9.65 -8.30 2.09
N ARG A 115 10.45 -9.14 1.43
CA ARG A 115 9.95 -10.28 0.65
C ARG A 115 9.20 -11.28 1.52
N LYS A 116 9.74 -11.64 2.69
CA LYS A 116 9.04 -12.51 3.66
C LYS A 116 7.70 -11.92 4.10
N PHE A 117 7.63 -10.61 4.32
CA PHE A 117 6.35 -9.95 4.61
C PHE A 117 5.35 -10.09 3.46
N GLY A 118 5.81 -9.93 2.21
CA GLY A 118 5.00 -10.21 1.02
C GLY A 118 4.49 -11.64 0.95
N VAL A 119 5.32 -12.63 1.32
CA VAL A 119 4.92 -14.05 1.41
C VAL A 119 3.81 -14.25 2.46
N VAL A 120 3.96 -13.66 3.65
CA VAL A 120 2.93 -13.72 4.71
C VAL A 120 1.61 -13.12 4.22
N ILE A 121 1.64 -11.98 3.52
CA ILE A 121 0.44 -11.39 2.92
C ILE A 121 -0.18 -12.38 1.92
N GLY A 122 0.62 -12.99 1.05
CA GLY A 122 0.18 -14.00 0.10
C GLY A 122 -0.47 -15.22 0.76
N GLU A 123 0.08 -15.70 1.87
CA GLU A 123 -0.51 -16.78 2.68
C GLU A 123 -1.87 -16.40 3.26
N VAL A 124 -1.97 -15.23 3.90
CA VAL A 124 -3.25 -14.73 4.41
C VAL A 124 -4.28 -14.62 3.29
N LEU A 125 -3.88 -14.14 2.11
CA LEU A 125 -4.79 -14.00 0.98
C LEU A 125 -5.23 -15.33 0.38
N ARG A 126 -4.37 -16.36 0.38
CA ARG A 126 -4.73 -17.72 -0.07
C ARG A 126 -5.81 -18.35 0.81
N ASP A 127 -5.75 -18.11 2.11
CA ASP A 127 -6.72 -18.64 3.07
C ASP A 127 -8.03 -17.82 3.10
N HIS A 128 -8.05 -16.67 2.41
CA HIS A 128 -9.14 -15.71 2.49
C HIS A 128 -10.30 -16.05 1.53
N ARG A 129 -11.52 -16.18 2.06
CA ARG A 129 -12.71 -16.59 1.27
C ARG A 129 -13.18 -15.60 0.19
N LYS A 130 -12.87 -14.31 0.34
CA LYS A 130 -13.26 -13.26 -0.62
C LYS A 130 -12.09 -12.86 -1.52
N ARG A 131 -12.40 -12.37 -2.72
CA ARG A 131 -11.38 -11.86 -3.66
C ARG A 131 -10.81 -10.55 -3.15
N VAL A 132 -9.50 -10.51 -2.92
CA VAL A 132 -8.79 -9.31 -2.47
C VAL A 132 -7.88 -8.82 -3.60
N GLY A 133 -8.04 -7.55 -4.00
CA GLY A 133 -7.11 -6.92 -4.92
C GLY A 133 -5.91 -6.36 -4.16
N VAL A 134 -4.69 -6.61 -4.63
CA VAL A 134 -3.48 -6.01 -4.07
C VAL A 134 -3.08 -4.83 -4.94
N ILE A 135 -2.95 -3.67 -4.32
CA ILE A 135 -2.55 -2.41 -4.96
C ILE A 135 -1.20 -2.04 -4.38
N VAL A 136 -0.15 -2.10 -5.20
CA VAL A 136 1.17 -1.58 -4.86
C VAL A 136 1.27 -0.18 -5.45
N SER A 137 1.16 0.85 -4.61
CA SER A 137 1.36 2.23 -5.04
C SER A 137 2.86 2.51 -5.13
N ALA A 138 3.34 2.78 -6.33
CA ALA A 138 4.74 3.10 -6.57
C ALA A 138 4.86 4.07 -7.74
N ASP A 139 5.60 5.14 -7.51
CA ASP A 139 6.21 5.95 -8.56
C ASP A 139 7.65 5.48 -8.74
N HIS A 140 8.22 5.64 -9.94
CA HIS A 140 9.58 5.21 -10.26
C HIS A 140 10.61 6.34 -10.02
N ALA A 141 11.58 6.55 -10.90
CA ALA A 141 12.57 7.61 -10.70
C ALA A 141 11.92 9.01 -10.72
N HIS A 142 12.52 9.96 -9.99
CA HIS A 142 11.98 11.31 -9.80
C HIS A 142 12.87 12.41 -10.42
N THR A 143 13.85 12.02 -11.23
CA THR A 143 14.89 12.91 -11.78
C THR A 143 14.88 12.92 -13.31
N HIS A 144 13.70 13.11 -13.93
CA HIS A 144 13.52 13.11 -15.39
C HIS A 144 13.52 14.51 -16.03
N ASP A 145 13.51 15.58 -15.24
CA ASP A 145 13.40 16.95 -15.73
C ASP A 145 14.45 17.84 -15.06
N PRO A 146 15.36 18.51 -15.81
CA PRO A 146 16.33 19.46 -15.24
C PRO A 146 15.69 20.59 -14.43
N LYS A 147 14.42 20.93 -14.71
CA LYS A 147 13.64 21.95 -13.98
C LYS A 147 12.78 21.36 -12.86
N GLY A 148 12.76 20.03 -12.72
CA GLY A 148 12.04 19.33 -11.68
C GLY A 148 12.67 19.52 -10.30
N PRO A 149 11.94 19.17 -9.21
CA PRO A 149 12.38 19.40 -7.83
C PRO A 149 13.66 18.64 -7.44
N TYR A 150 14.06 17.65 -8.23
CA TYR A 150 15.25 16.82 -8.01
C TYR A 150 16.26 16.90 -9.17
N GLY A 151 16.04 17.77 -10.16
CA GLY A 151 16.87 17.88 -11.35
C GLY A 151 16.80 16.66 -12.29
N TYR A 152 17.84 16.51 -13.12
CA TYR A 152 17.92 15.47 -14.14
C TYR A 152 19.04 14.47 -13.85
N SER A 153 18.75 13.20 -14.09
CA SER A 153 19.74 12.11 -14.13
C SER A 153 19.39 11.16 -15.26
N GLU A 154 20.37 10.85 -16.11
CA GLU A 154 20.22 9.87 -17.19
C GLU A 154 19.84 8.47 -16.65
N TYR A 155 20.26 8.14 -15.42
CA TYR A 155 19.93 6.88 -14.76
C TYR A 155 18.46 6.73 -14.41
N ALA A 156 17.68 7.82 -14.40
CA ALA A 156 16.23 7.76 -14.18
C ALA A 156 15.54 6.94 -15.29
N ALA A 157 15.89 7.22 -16.55
CA ALA A 157 15.35 6.50 -17.69
C ALA A 157 15.81 5.03 -17.71
N VAL A 158 17.05 4.77 -17.29
CA VAL A 158 17.60 3.41 -17.19
C VAL A 158 16.85 2.61 -16.12
N TYR A 159 16.64 3.18 -14.94
CA TYR A 159 15.88 2.55 -13.86
C TYR A 159 14.45 2.23 -14.29
N ASP A 160 13.72 3.22 -14.82
CA ASP A 160 12.32 3.07 -15.22
C ASP A 160 12.16 2.00 -16.30
N SER A 161 12.96 2.04 -17.36
CA SER A 161 12.90 1.06 -18.45
C SER A 161 13.26 -0.36 -17.97
N THR A 162 14.23 -0.50 -17.07
CA THR A 162 14.59 -1.79 -16.48
C THR A 162 13.44 -2.38 -15.66
N ILE A 163 12.76 -1.55 -14.85
CA ILE A 163 11.61 -2.01 -14.07
C ILE A 163 10.47 -2.44 -15.00
N VAL A 164 10.15 -1.66 -16.03
CA VAL A 164 9.11 -2.01 -17.00
C VAL A 164 9.43 -3.34 -17.70
N ASP A 165 10.66 -3.51 -18.20
CA ASP A 165 11.09 -4.74 -18.87
C ASP A 165 10.99 -5.96 -17.96
N ILE A 166 11.36 -5.85 -16.67
CA ILE A 166 11.18 -6.95 -15.69
C ILE A 166 9.70 -7.39 -15.59
N PHE A 167 8.76 -6.45 -15.58
CA PHE A 167 7.33 -6.76 -15.51
C PHE A 167 6.79 -7.33 -16.84
N GLU A 168 7.19 -6.75 -17.98
CA GLU A 168 6.72 -7.21 -19.31
C GLU A 168 7.27 -8.59 -19.69
N SER A 169 8.47 -8.92 -19.22
CA SER A 169 9.12 -10.21 -19.47
C SER A 169 8.96 -11.24 -18.35
N GLU A 170 8.22 -10.89 -17.28
CA GLU A 170 7.93 -11.74 -16.12
C GLU A 170 9.19 -12.29 -15.40
N ARG A 171 10.28 -11.52 -15.34
CA ARG A 171 11.57 -11.92 -14.74
C ARG A 171 11.68 -11.51 -13.25
N PHE A 172 10.81 -12.07 -12.40
CA PHE A 172 10.72 -11.75 -10.96
C PHE A 172 11.66 -12.55 -10.05
#